data_AF-A0A1Q5LLC5-F1
#
_entry.id   AF-A0A1Q5LLC5-F1
#
_cell.length_a   1.000
_cell.length_b   1.000
_cell.length_c   1.000
_cell.angle_alpha   90.00
_cell.angle_beta   90.00
_cell.angle_gamma   90.00
#
_symmetry.space_group_name_H-M   'P 1'
#
loop_
_entity.id
_entity.type
_entity.pdbx_description
1 polymer ?
#
loop_
_entity_poly.entity_id
_entity_poly.type
_entity_poly.pdbx_seq_one_letter_code
_entity_poly.pdbx_strand_id
1 'polypeptide(L)'
;MTDNAVEKARKAHEAAAAKLAEAEAVEDARQAERDAERAQKERELAAQFLENRRALEEKLRGKYPTVEEKAEAFKTGTLPALVAEYLARRQAISALRAHAQHCAALLEISAHELPIEDIRWVDPQEELRRWHEDAMPLVLGSRAESLAAEALAAYEVA
;
A
#
# COMPACT_ATOMS: atom_id res chain seq x y z
N MET A 1 -61.91 -22.51 -37.55
CA MET A 1 -60.75 -21.75 -38.10
C MET A 1 -59.79 -21.22 -37.02
N THR A 2 -60.13 -21.32 -35.73
CA THR A 2 -59.33 -20.82 -34.59
C THR A 2 -58.21 -21.77 -34.15
N ASP A 3 -58.41 -23.09 -34.24
CA ASP A 3 -57.45 -24.07 -33.71
C ASP A 3 -56.09 -24.04 -34.45
N ASN A 4 -56.11 -23.80 -35.75
CA ASN A 4 -54.91 -23.67 -36.58
C ASN A 4 -54.13 -22.37 -36.28
N ALA A 5 -54.81 -21.31 -35.83
CA ALA A 5 -54.16 -20.08 -35.38
C ALA A 5 -53.51 -20.25 -34.00
N VAL A 6 -54.15 -21.00 -33.09
CA VAL A 6 -53.61 -21.30 -31.76
C VAL A 6 -52.38 -22.20 -31.85
N GLU A 7 -52.38 -23.23 -32.70
CA GLU A 7 -51.20 -24.07 -32.91
C GLU A 7 -50.02 -23.31 -33.54
N LYS A 8 -50.29 -22.41 -34.49
CA LYS A 8 -49.25 -21.53 -35.06
C LYS A 8 -48.67 -20.60 -34.01
N ALA A 9 -49.49 -20.03 -33.14
CA ALA A 9 -49.04 -19.18 -32.03
C ALA A 9 -48.17 -19.95 -31.03
N ARG A 10 -48.54 -21.20 -30.70
CA ARG A 10 -47.72 -22.07 -29.83
C ARG A 10 -46.36 -22.39 -30.43
N LYS A 11 -46.31 -22.79 -31.71
CA LYS A 11 -45.03 -23.06 -32.40
C LYS A 11 -44.15 -21.82 -32.51
N ALA A 12 -44.76 -20.64 -32.73
CA ALA A 12 -44.03 -19.37 -32.75
C ALA A 12 -43.46 -19.02 -31.36
N HIS A 13 -44.22 -19.27 -30.29
CA HIS A 13 -43.76 -19.09 -28.91
C HIS A 13 -42.63 -20.05 -28.56
N GLU A 14 -42.73 -21.33 -28.89
CA GLU A 14 -41.67 -22.32 -28.70
C GLU A 14 -40.39 -21.94 -29.46
N ALA A 15 -40.52 -21.48 -30.71
CA ALA A 15 -39.39 -21.01 -31.49
C ALA A 15 -38.76 -19.73 -30.92
N ALA A 16 -39.56 -18.81 -30.37
CA ALA A 16 -39.07 -17.60 -29.72
C ALA A 16 -38.35 -17.92 -28.39
N ALA A 17 -38.90 -18.84 -27.60
CA ALA A 17 -38.27 -19.32 -26.37
C ALA A 17 -36.95 -20.04 -26.65
N ALA A 18 -36.88 -20.87 -27.70
CA ALA A 18 -35.65 -21.51 -28.14
C ALA A 18 -34.58 -20.49 -28.56
N LYS A 19 -34.97 -19.44 -29.31
CA LYS A 19 -34.05 -18.35 -29.69
C LYS A 19 -33.58 -17.53 -28.51
N LEU A 20 -34.45 -17.31 -27.51
CA LEU A 20 -34.07 -16.60 -26.29
C LEU A 20 -33.05 -17.42 -25.49
N ALA A 21 -33.29 -18.72 -25.31
CA ALA A 21 -32.35 -19.62 -24.63
C ALA A 21 -31.00 -19.72 -25.36
N GLU A 22 -31.01 -19.73 -26.70
CA GLU A 22 -29.79 -19.69 -27.50
C GLU A 22 -29.03 -18.35 -27.32
N ALA A 23 -29.75 -17.23 -27.30
CA ALA A 23 -29.15 -15.91 -27.06
C ALA A 23 -28.57 -15.77 -25.63
N GLU A 24 -29.28 -16.27 -24.62
CA GLU A 24 -28.79 -16.32 -23.23
C GLU A 24 -27.53 -17.18 -23.12
N ALA A 25 -27.51 -18.37 -23.71
CA ALA A 25 -26.33 -19.24 -23.71
C ALA A 25 -25.11 -18.61 -24.42
N VAL A 26 -25.34 -17.83 -25.49
CA VAL A 26 -24.27 -17.09 -26.18
C VAL A 26 -23.74 -15.95 -25.32
N GLU A 27 -24.60 -15.21 -24.62
CA GLU A 27 -24.16 -14.14 -23.71
C GLU A 27 -23.45 -14.70 -22.48
N ASP A 28 -23.93 -15.81 -21.91
CA ASP A 28 -23.26 -16.52 -20.81
C ASP A 28 -21.86 -17.00 -21.23
N ALA A 29 -21.72 -17.56 -22.44
CA ALA A 29 -20.43 -17.97 -22.98
C ALA A 29 -19.47 -16.78 -23.16
N ARG A 30 -19.97 -15.65 -23.68
CA ARG A 30 -19.17 -14.41 -23.81
C ARG A 30 -18.75 -13.86 -22.46
N GLN A 31 -19.63 -13.91 -21.46
CA GLN A 31 -19.32 -13.43 -20.12
C GLN A 31 -18.27 -14.33 -19.46
N ALA A 32 -18.39 -15.66 -19.61
CA ALA A 32 -17.39 -16.62 -19.14
C ALA A 32 -16.02 -16.40 -19.80
N GLU A 33 -15.97 -16.11 -21.11
CA GLU A 33 -14.73 -15.79 -21.82
C GLU A 33 -14.08 -14.52 -21.26
N ARG A 34 -14.85 -13.45 -21.08
CA ARG A 34 -14.36 -12.20 -20.47
C ARG A 34 -13.86 -12.39 -19.05
N ASP A 35 -14.55 -13.20 -18.26
CA ASP A 35 -14.15 -13.46 -16.88
C ASP A 35 -12.87 -14.31 -16.83
N ALA A 36 -12.70 -15.25 -17.76
CA ALA A 36 -11.46 -16.00 -17.94
C ALA A 36 -10.29 -15.09 -18.35
N GLU A 37 -10.50 -14.17 -19.31
CA GLU A 37 -9.47 -13.19 -19.71
C GLU A 37 -9.06 -12.26 -18.56
N ARG A 38 -10.04 -11.79 -17.75
CA ARG A 38 -9.76 -10.97 -16.57
C ARG A 38 -8.95 -11.74 -15.53
N ALA A 39 -9.35 -12.98 -15.23
CA ALA A 39 -8.63 -13.83 -14.28
C ALA A 39 -7.19 -14.11 -14.73
N GLN A 40 -6.99 -14.36 -16.03
CA GLN A 40 -5.66 -14.56 -16.59
C GLN A 40 -4.79 -13.29 -16.45
N LYS A 41 -5.33 -12.13 -16.82
CA LYS A 41 -4.63 -10.85 -16.69
C LYS A 41 -4.31 -10.50 -15.23
N GLU A 42 -5.23 -10.79 -14.31
CA GLU A 42 -5.04 -10.59 -12.88
C GLU A 42 -3.87 -11.45 -12.35
N ARG A 43 -3.79 -12.72 -12.76
CA ARG A 43 -2.66 -13.60 -12.44
C ARG A 43 -1.33 -13.10 -13.00
N GLU A 44 -1.31 -12.63 -14.25
CA GLU A 44 -0.10 -12.05 -14.85
C GLU A 44 0.40 -10.82 -14.09
N LEU A 45 -0.51 -9.91 -13.73
CA LEU A 45 -0.18 -8.73 -12.93
C LEU A 45 0.25 -9.09 -11.51
N ALA A 46 -0.37 -10.10 -10.90
CA ALA A 46 0.03 -10.62 -9.59
C ALA A 46 1.47 -11.15 -9.64
N ALA A 47 1.84 -11.91 -10.66
CA ALA A 47 3.20 -12.42 -10.83
C ALA A 47 4.22 -11.29 -10.99
N GLN A 48 3.91 -10.31 -11.86
CA GLN A 48 4.75 -9.12 -12.06
C GLN A 48 4.91 -8.29 -10.78
N PHE A 49 3.84 -8.14 -10.00
CA PHE A 49 3.88 -7.42 -8.72
C PHE A 49 4.81 -8.12 -7.73
N LEU A 50 4.69 -9.45 -7.58
CA LEU A 50 5.54 -10.21 -6.66
C LEU A 50 7.02 -10.16 -7.03
N GLU A 51 7.35 -10.20 -8.32
CA GLU A 51 8.72 -10.03 -8.83
C GLU A 51 9.29 -8.64 -8.48
N ASN A 52 8.48 -7.60 -8.66
CA ASN A 52 8.89 -6.21 -8.42
C ASN A 52 8.76 -5.75 -6.96
N ARG A 53 8.16 -6.56 -6.08
CA ARG A 53 7.83 -6.20 -4.70
C ARG A 53 9.00 -5.58 -3.95
N ARG A 54 10.17 -6.23 -3.97
CA ARG A 54 11.35 -5.73 -3.23
C ARG A 54 11.79 -4.35 -3.71
N ALA A 55 11.75 -4.10 -5.01
CA ALA A 55 12.08 -2.79 -5.57
C ALA A 55 11.04 -1.72 -5.17
N LEU A 56 9.76 -2.09 -5.07
CA LEU A 56 8.71 -1.19 -4.58
C LEU A 56 8.87 -0.88 -3.08
N GLU A 57 9.16 -1.89 -2.25
CA GLU A 57 9.41 -1.71 -0.82
C GLU A 57 10.62 -0.79 -0.58
N GLU A 58 11.73 -0.97 -1.31
CA GLU A 58 12.92 -0.12 -1.18
C GLU A 58 12.68 1.33 -1.63
N LYS A 59 11.86 1.56 -2.66
CA LYS A 59 11.44 2.92 -3.07
C LYS A 59 10.69 3.65 -1.96
N LEU A 60 9.86 2.94 -1.20
CA LEU A 60 9.07 3.52 -0.12
C LEU A 60 9.85 3.69 1.18
N ARG A 61 10.75 2.74 1.49
CA ARG A 61 11.54 2.70 2.73
C ARG A 61 12.20 4.03 3.05
N GLY A 62 12.72 4.71 2.04
CA GLY A 62 13.41 5.99 2.22
C GLY A 62 14.63 5.87 3.12
N LYS A 63 15.11 7.01 3.61
CA LYS A 63 16.20 7.08 4.57
C LYS A 63 15.64 7.27 5.97
N TYR A 64 16.23 6.55 6.93
CA TYR A 64 15.97 6.82 8.33
C TYR A 64 16.72 8.11 8.72
N PRO A 65 16.05 9.08 9.38
CA PRO A 65 16.70 10.36 9.70
C PRO A 65 17.91 10.20 10.62
N THR A 66 18.96 10.97 10.39
CA THR A 66 20.12 11.03 11.28
C THR A 66 19.79 11.78 12.57
N VAL A 67 20.66 11.68 13.58
CA VAL A 67 20.46 12.39 14.85
C VAL A 67 20.49 13.91 14.63
N GLU A 68 21.31 14.39 13.71
CA GLU A 68 21.39 15.80 13.31
C GLU A 68 20.11 16.28 12.63
N GLU A 69 19.54 15.47 11.72
CA GLU A 69 18.26 15.79 11.08
C GLU A 69 17.11 15.82 12.10
N LYS A 70 17.10 14.89 13.06
CA LYS A 70 16.15 14.90 14.18
C LYS A 70 16.33 16.13 15.07
N ALA A 71 17.58 16.51 15.37
CA ALA A 71 17.90 17.68 16.18
C ALA A 71 17.47 18.99 15.50
N GLU A 72 17.68 19.11 14.19
CA GLU A 72 17.23 20.27 13.41
C GLU A 72 15.69 20.33 13.34
N ALA A 73 15.04 19.19 13.12
CA ALA A 73 13.58 19.11 13.14
C ALA A 73 13.01 19.46 14.53
N PHE A 74 13.72 19.09 15.61
CA PHE A 74 13.36 19.48 16.97
C PHE A 74 13.50 20.99 17.17
N LYS A 75 14.63 21.60 16.78
CA LYS A 75 14.88 23.05 16.89
C LYS A 75 13.84 23.87 16.12
N THR A 76 13.43 23.40 14.95
CA THR A 76 12.47 24.07 14.07
C THR A 76 11.00 23.73 14.37
N GLY A 77 10.72 22.85 15.33
CA GLY A 77 9.36 22.42 15.68
C GLY A 77 8.69 21.50 14.65
N THR A 78 9.46 20.93 13.72
CA THR A 78 8.98 20.05 12.64
C THR A 78 9.15 18.55 12.93
N LEU A 79 9.68 18.19 14.11
CA LEU A 79 9.90 16.79 14.51
C LEU A 79 8.65 15.91 14.39
N PRO A 80 7.43 16.34 14.81
CA PRO A 80 6.22 15.52 14.64
C PRO A 80 5.89 15.21 13.17
N ALA A 81 6.15 16.14 12.25
CA ALA A 81 5.92 15.94 10.83
C ALA A 81 6.91 14.92 10.24
N LEU A 82 8.18 14.97 10.68
CA LEU A 82 9.19 14.01 10.26
C LEU A 82 8.86 12.58 10.75
N VAL A 83 8.36 12.44 11.98
CA VAL A 83 7.88 11.16 12.52
C VAL A 83 6.68 10.65 11.72
N ALA A 84 5.71 11.52 11.42
CA ALA A 84 4.52 11.16 10.64
C ALA A 84 4.90 10.65 9.23
N GLU A 85 5.83 11.31 8.55
CA GLU A 85 6.34 10.89 7.24
C GLU A 85 7.03 9.51 7.31
N TYR A 86 7.86 9.27 8.32
CA TYR A 86 8.49 7.97 8.53
C TYR A 86 7.46 6.85 8.80
N LEU A 87 6.46 7.11 9.64
CA LEU A 87 5.41 6.13 9.94
C LEU A 87 4.50 5.88 8.73
N ALA A 88 4.20 6.92 7.93
CA ALA A 88 3.45 6.79 6.68
C ALA A 88 4.17 5.87 5.69
N ARG A 89 5.49 5.99 5.55
CA ARG A 89 6.30 5.07 4.73
C ARG A 89 6.20 3.62 5.21
N ARG A 90 6.27 3.39 6.52
CA ARG A 90 6.07 2.05 7.09
C ARG A 90 4.68 1.50 6.80
N GLN A 91 3.63 2.32 6.94
CA GLN A 91 2.26 1.94 6.61
C GLN A 91 2.11 1.59 5.13
N ALA A 92 2.74 2.35 4.23
CA ALA A 92 2.73 2.07 2.80
C ALA A 92 3.40 0.73 2.47
N ILE A 93 4.53 0.39 3.11
CA ILE A 93 5.16 -0.93 2.97
C ILE A 93 4.23 -2.03 3.52
N SER A 94 3.55 -1.78 4.64
CA SER A 94 2.57 -2.75 5.19
C SER A 94 1.44 -3.02 4.21
N ALA A 95 0.95 -1.99 3.52
CA ALA A 95 -0.07 -2.13 2.49
C ALA A 95 0.44 -2.92 1.27
N LEU A 96 1.69 -2.69 0.84
CA LEU A 96 2.31 -3.49 -0.22
C LEU A 96 2.44 -4.97 0.17
N ARG A 97 2.78 -5.25 1.43
CA ARG A 97 2.91 -6.63 1.92
C ARG A 97 1.56 -7.34 2.03
N ALA A 98 0.51 -6.65 2.46
CA ALA A 98 -0.85 -7.18 2.40
C ALA A 98 -1.29 -7.46 0.96
N HIS A 99 -0.98 -6.57 0.02
CA HIS A 99 -1.24 -6.80 -1.40
C HIS A 99 -0.44 -7.99 -1.94
N ALA A 100 0.82 -8.16 -1.51
CA ALA A 100 1.64 -9.32 -1.88
C ALA A 100 1.04 -10.64 -1.37
N GLN A 101 0.49 -10.67 -0.16
CA GLN A 101 -0.20 -11.85 0.37
C GLN A 101 -1.43 -12.21 -0.50
N HIS A 102 -2.18 -11.20 -0.94
CA HIS A 102 -3.30 -11.39 -1.87
C HIS A 102 -2.84 -11.93 -3.24
N CYS A 103 -1.78 -11.35 -3.83
CA CYS A 103 -1.21 -11.83 -5.08
C CYS A 103 -0.67 -13.27 -4.96
N ALA A 104 -0.04 -13.62 -3.84
CA ALA A 104 0.41 -14.98 -3.58
C ALA A 104 -0.77 -15.96 -3.50
N ALA A 105 -1.87 -15.57 -2.84
CA ALA A 105 -3.08 -16.39 -2.78
C ALA A 105 -3.73 -16.61 -4.16
N LEU A 106 -3.76 -15.58 -5.02
CA LEU A 106 -4.27 -15.69 -6.40
C LEU A 106 -3.46 -16.66 -7.27
N LEU A 107 -2.16 -16.78 -6.98
CA LEU A 107 -1.22 -17.67 -7.66
C LEU A 107 -1.06 -19.01 -6.94
N GLU A 108 -1.82 -19.26 -5.87
CA GLU A 108 -1.76 -20.48 -5.06
C GLU A 108 -0.35 -20.76 -4.47
N ILE A 109 0.44 -19.71 -4.27
CA ILE A 109 1.78 -19.78 -3.68
C ILE A 109 1.64 -19.89 -2.16
N SER A 110 2.29 -20.89 -1.57
CA SER A 110 2.23 -21.08 -0.12
C SER A 110 3.02 -20.01 0.63
N ALA A 111 2.57 -19.69 1.85
CA ALA A 111 3.29 -18.74 2.72
C ALA A 111 4.74 -19.18 3.06
N HIS A 112 5.04 -20.47 2.89
CA HIS A 112 6.38 -21.03 3.13
C HIS A 112 7.32 -20.77 1.94
N GLU A 113 6.80 -20.77 0.72
CA GLU A 113 7.57 -20.48 -0.50
C GLU A 113 7.87 -18.99 -0.64
N LEU A 114 6.94 -18.14 -0.23
CA LEU A 114 7.12 -16.69 -0.25
C LEU A 114 6.87 -16.08 1.15
N PRO A 115 7.89 -16.04 2.02
CA PRO A 115 7.75 -15.39 3.31
C PRO A 115 7.57 -13.88 3.11
N ILE A 116 6.40 -13.40 3.54
CA ILE A 116 6.06 -11.98 3.60
C ILE A 116 5.94 -11.62 5.08
N GLU A 117 6.98 -10.99 5.62
CA GLU A 117 7.04 -10.62 7.04
C GLU A 117 6.07 -9.48 7.37
N ASP A 118 5.38 -9.58 8.49
CA ASP A 118 4.56 -8.47 8.97
C ASP A 118 5.42 -7.35 9.55
N ILE A 119 4.96 -6.11 9.32
CA ILE A 119 5.59 -4.94 9.91
C ILE A 119 5.02 -4.75 11.31
N ARG A 120 5.90 -4.80 12.31
CA ARG A 120 5.51 -4.48 13.69
C ARG A 120 4.92 -3.07 13.75
N TRP A 121 3.74 -2.98 14.37
CA TRP A 121 3.12 -1.70 14.72
C TRP A 121 3.98 -0.90 15.68
N VAL A 122 4.05 0.40 15.45
CA VAL A 122 4.80 1.36 16.25
C VAL A 122 3.82 2.44 16.69
N ASP A 123 3.78 2.71 18.00
CA ASP A 123 3.00 3.80 18.55
C ASP A 123 3.62 5.15 18.12
N PRO A 124 2.87 6.04 17.44
CA PRO A 124 3.38 7.35 17.04
C PRO A 124 3.92 8.20 18.18
N GLN A 125 3.31 8.14 19.37
CA GLN A 125 3.74 8.93 20.52
C GLN A 125 5.06 8.41 21.08
N GLU A 126 5.22 7.09 21.12
CA GLU A 126 6.46 6.46 21.55
C GLU A 126 7.61 6.74 20.57
N GLU A 127 7.34 6.72 19.27
CA GLU A 127 8.37 7.04 18.26
C GLU A 127 8.78 8.51 18.33
N LEU A 128 7.81 9.41 18.53
CA LEU A 128 8.08 10.83 18.76
C LEU A 128 8.92 11.06 20.02
N ARG A 129 8.59 10.39 21.13
CA ARG A 129 9.37 10.44 22.37
C ARG A 129 10.81 9.98 22.17
N ARG A 130 11.02 8.87 21.45
CA ARG A 130 12.36 8.35 21.14
C ARG A 130 13.18 9.34 20.32
N TRP A 131 12.60 9.90 19.27
CA TRP A 131 13.33 10.84 18.42
C TRP A 131 13.62 12.16 19.13
N HIS A 132 12.73 12.56 20.04
CA HIS A 132 12.98 13.68 20.94
C HIS A 132 14.18 13.40 21.87
N GLU A 133 14.24 12.22 22.47
CA GLU A 133 15.37 11.78 23.31
C GLU A 133 16.68 11.70 22.54
N ASP A 134 16.65 11.25 21.29
CA ASP A 134 17.83 11.25 20.39
C ASP A 134 18.30 12.67 20.08
N ALA A 135 17.38 13.59 19.80
CA ALA A 135 17.67 14.97 19.41
C ALA A 135 18.18 15.83 20.57
N MET A 136 17.63 15.64 21.76
CA MET A 136 17.80 16.56 22.90
C MET A 136 19.27 16.79 23.30
N PRO A 137 20.16 15.78 23.39
CA PRO A 137 21.56 16.00 23.75
C PRO A 137 22.29 16.95 22.79
N LEU A 138 22.07 16.82 21.47
CA LEU A 138 22.68 17.71 20.48
C LEU A 138 22.16 19.14 20.59
N VAL A 139 20.85 19.29 20.81
CA VAL A 139 20.24 20.62 20.95
C VAL A 139 20.70 21.31 22.24
N LEU A 140 20.74 20.59 23.36
CA LEU A 140 21.24 21.13 24.62
C LEU A 140 22.72 21.48 24.54
N GLY A 141 23.56 20.62 23.96
CA GLY A 141 24.99 20.88 23.79
C GLY A 141 25.24 22.15 22.98
N SER A 142 24.65 22.25 21.79
CA SER A 142 24.82 23.44 20.93
C SER A 142 24.28 24.73 21.58
N ARG A 143 23.19 24.66 22.35
CA ARG A 143 22.66 25.83 23.06
C ARG A 143 23.54 26.21 24.24
N ALA A 144 24.07 25.24 24.99
CA ALA A 144 24.97 25.49 26.11
C ALA A 144 26.28 26.14 25.64
N GLU A 145 26.86 25.66 24.54
CA GLU A 145 28.05 26.28 23.91
C GLU A 145 27.77 27.72 23.47
N SER A 146 26.63 27.96 22.81
CA SER A 146 26.24 29.31 22.40
C SER A 146 26.09 30.25 23.59
N LEU A 147 25.40 29.79 24.65
CA LEU A 147 25.23 30.58 25.88
C LEU A 147 26.55 30.83 26.61
N ALA A 148 27.45 29.84 26.63
CA ALA A 148 28.78 30.00 27.20
C ALA A 148 29.59 31.03 26.41
N ALA A 149 29.58 30.97 25.08
CA ALA A 149 30.24 31.95 24.21
C ALA A 149 29.66 33.36 24.40
N GLU A 150 28.33 33.49 24.44
CA GLU A 150 27.67 34.77 24.73
C GLU A 150 28.09 35.35 26.10
N ALA A 151 28.21 34.51 27.12
CA ALA A 151 28.62 34.93 28.47
C ALA A 151 30.11 35.27 28.55
N LEU A 152 30.98 34.53 27.85
CA LEU A 152 32.43 34.72 27.84
C LEU A 152 32.87 35.86 26.93
N ALA A 153 32.06 36.27 25.95
CA ALA A 153 32.38 37.35 25.01
C ALA A 153 32.73 38.69 25.71
N ALA A 154 32.25 38.93 26.93
CA ALA A 154 32.60 40.11 27.72
C ALA A 154 34.00 40.04 28.36
N TYR A 155 34.60 38.85 28.40
CA TYR A 155 35.84 38.55 29.11
C TYR A 155 36.96 38.04 28.19
N GLU A 156 36.65 37.67 26.95
CA GLU A 156 37.61 37.22 25.95
C GLU A 156 37.92 38.34 24.94
N VAL A 157 39.19 38.55 24.63
CA VAL A 157 39.62 39.53 23.62
C VAL A 157 39.40 38.92 22.24
N ALA A 158 38.74 39.69 21.36
CA ALA A 158 38.39 39.32 19.99
C ALA A 158 39.60 38.94 19.10
#